data_AF-A0A7C6TX39-F1
#
_entry.id   AF-A0A7C6TX39-F1
#
_cell.length_a   1.000
_cell.length_b   1.000
_cell.length_c   1.000
_cell.angle_alpha   90.00
_cell.angle_beta   90.00
_cell.angle_gamma   90.00
#
_symmetry.space_group_name_H-M   'P 1'
#
loop_
_entity.id
_entity.type
_entity.pdbx_description
1 polymer ?
#
loop_
_entity_poly.entity_id
_entity_poly.type
_entity_poly.pdbx_seq_one_letter_code
_entity_poly.pdbx_strand_id
1 'polypeptide(L)'
;MDTKKATGSKRLAARYPLLARYGDGKVARLDIPALPALCREIRAFLIEHISKNGGHFASNLGVVELTVALHYCFSLDHDRLFFDVGHQCYPHKLL
;
A
#
# COMPACT_ATOMS: atom_id res chain seq x y z
N MET A 1 -4.24 28.36 5.83
CA MET A 1 -2.97 28.25 6.59
C MET A 1 -2.41 26.85 6.32
N ASP A 2 -2.10 26.53 5.06
CA ASP A 2 -2.12 25.16 4.50
C ASP A 2 -0.82 24.79 3.78
N THR A 3 0.32 24.98 4.43
CA THR A 3 1.64 24.68 3.83
C THR A 3 2.21 23.33 4.27
N LYS A 4 1.62 22.63 5.25
CA LYS A 4 2.16 21.34 5.77
C LYS A 4 1.69 20.09 5.01
N LYS A 5 0.50 20.09 4.39
CA LYS A 5 -0.03 18.91 3.65
C LYS A 5 0.68 18.66 2.32
N ALA A 6 1.09 19.73 1.62
CA ALA A 6 1.76 19.64 0.32
C ALA A 6 3.19 19.07 0.41
N THR A 7 3.90 19.31 1.52
CA THR A 7 5.30 18.92 1.71
C THR A 7 5.46 17.43 1.99
N GLY A 8 4.52 16.81 2.71
CA GLY A 8 4.52 15.37 2.99
C GLY A 8 4.28 14.53 1.74
N SER A 9 3.34 14.95 0.89
CA SER A 9 2.98 14.24 -0.35
C SER A 9 4.12 14.24 -1.39
N LYS A 10 4.83 15.36 -1.56
CA LYS A 10 6.03 15.42 -2.42
C LYS A 10 7.16 14.51 -1.93
N ARG A 11 7.37 14.39 -0.63
CA ARG A 11 8.42 13.53 -0.04
C ARG A 11 8.09 12.05 -0.20
N LEU A 12 6.82 11.69 -0.06
CA LEU A 12 6.33 10.33 -0.29
C LEU A 12 6.54 9.94 -1.76
N ALA A 13 6.11 10.80 -2.70
CA ALA A 13 6.27 10.55 -4.14
C ALA A 13 7.73 10.43 -4.59
N ALA A 14 8.66 11.11 -3.92
CA ALA A 14 10.08 11.00 -4.22
C ALA A 14 10.70 9.68 -3.74
N ARG A 15 10.20 9.09 -2.65
CA ARG A 15 10.73 7.84 -2.06
C ARG A 15 9.99 6.59 -2.51
N TYR A 16 8.70 6.72 -2.78
CA TYR A 16 7.79 5.63 -3.14
C TYR A 16 6.97 6.04 -4.37
N PRO A 17 7.62 6.16 -5.54
CA PRO A 17 6.99 6.67 -6.76
C PRO A 17 5.86 5.78 -7.28
N LEU A 18 5.97 4.45 -7.16
CA LEU A 18 4.90 3.54 -7.57
C LEU A 18 3.75 3.60 -6.58
N LEU A 19 4.02 3.56 -5.27
CA LEU A 19 2.98 3.66 -4.25
C LEU A 19 2.21 4.99 -4.38
N ALA A 20 2.90 6.11 -4.55
CA ALA A 20 2.26 7.41 -4.70
C ALA A 20 1.43 7.54 -5.99
N ARG A 21 1.74 6.76 -7.04
CA ARG A 21 1.04 6.80 -8.32
C ARG A 21 -0.12 5.80 -8.39
N TYR A 22 0.01 4.64 -7.73
CA TYR A 22 -0.89 3.50 -7.90
C TYR A 22 -1.67 3.08 -6.64
N GLY A 23 -1.33 3.59 -5.45
CA GLY A 23 -1.94 3.23 -4.17
C GLY A 23 -3.33 3.81 -3.87
N ASP A 24 -4.04 4.32 -4.87
CA ASP A 24 -5.44 4.77 -4.75
C ASP A 24 -6.31 3.99 -5.76
N GLY A 25 -6.33 2.66 -5.66
CA GLY A 25 -7.14 1.76 -6.47
C GLY A 25 -6.69 1.64 -7.92
N LYS A 26 -5.47 2.09 -8.24
CA LYS A 26 -4.96 2.14 -9.63
C LYS A 26 -4.02 0.99 -9.95
N VAL A 27 -3.84 0.04 -9.05
CA VAL A 27 -2.90 -1.09 -9.17
C VAL A 27 -3.09 -1.87 -10.47
N ALA A 28 -4.34 -2.07 -10.91
CA ALA A 28 -4.68 -2.74 -12.17
C ALA A 28 -4.12 -2.04 -13.44
N ARG A 29 -3.65 -0.79 -13.35
CA ARG A 29 -3.03 -0.04 -14.46
C ARG A 29 -1.51 -0.21 -14.54
N LEU A 30 -0.91 -0.96 -13.62
CA LEU A 30 0.53 -1.21 -13.59
C LEU A 30 0.85 -2.49 -14.39
N ASP A 31 1.94 -2.50 -15.14
CA ASP A 31 2.35 -3.72 -15.83
C ASP A 31 2.74 -4.80 -14.82
N ILE A 32 2.37 -6.06 -15.11
CA ILE A 32 2.63 -7.22 -14.23
C ILE A 32 4.11 -7.29 -13.75
N PRO A 33 5.13 -7.08 -14.61
CA PRO A 33 6.53 -7.12 -14.17
C PRO A 33 6.92 -6.03 -13.17
N ALA A 34 6.13 -4.97 -13.06
CA ALA A 34 6.37 -3.88 -12.12
C ALA A 34 5.66 -4.07 -10.77
N LEU A 35 4.71 -5.02 -10.64
CA LEU A 35 4.04 -5.33 -9.37
C LEU A 35 5.02 -5.68 -8.24
N PRO A 36 6.09 -6.48 -8.45
CA PRO A 36 7.09 -6.72 -7.40
C PRO A 36 7.80 -5.46 -6.90
N ALA A 37 7.97 -4.45 -7.76
CA ALA A 37 8.54 -3.17 -7.35
C ALA A 37 7.58 -2.39 -6.43
N LEU A 38 6.28 -2.38 -6.76
CA LEU A 38 5.25 -1.80 -5.89
C LEU A 38 5.22 -2.50 -4.51
N CYS A 39 5.28 -3.83 -4.47
CA CYS A 39 5.34 -4.59 -3.22
C CYS A 39 6.54 -4.20 -2.34
N ARG A 40 7.71 -3.98 -2.96
CA ARG A 40 8.91 -3.51 -2.24
C ARG A 40 8.73 -2.12 -1.64
N GLU A 41 8.11 -1.19 -2.38
CA GLU A 41 7.83 0.15 -1.87
C GLU A 41 6.84 0.13 -0.70
N ILE A 42 5.75 -0.65 -0.80
CA ILE A 42 4.78 -0.84 0.28
C ILE A 42 5.47 -1.41 1.52
N ARG A 43 6.29 -2.45 1.37
CA ARG A 43 7.04 -3.05 2.48
C ARG A 43 7.97 -2.03 3.14
N ALA A 44 8.74 -1.28 2.36
CA ALA A 44 9.63 -0.25 2.90
C ALA A 44 8.86 0.87 3.62
N PHE A 45 7.71 1.27 3.08
CA PHE A 45 6.82 2.24 3.73
C PHE A 45 6.30 1.72 5.07
N LEU A 46 5.77 0.49 5.10
CA LEU A 46 5.26 -0.17 6.31
C LEU A 46 6.36 -0.30 7.37
N ILE A 47 7.58 -0.70 6.97
CA ILE A 47 8.72 -0.80 7.88
C ILE A 47 9.02 0.55 8.52
N GLU A 48 9.11 1.63 7.74
CA GLU A 48 9.43 2.95 8.29
C GLU A 48 8.33 3.51 9.21
N HIS A 49 7.06 3.29 8.86
CA HIS A 49 5.93 3.95 9.52
C HIS A 49 5.33 3.12 10.67
N ILE A 50 5.45 1.79 10.63
CA ILE A 50 4.88 0.90 11.66
C ILE A 50 5.93 0.45 12.68
N SER A 51 7.22 0.37 12.30
CA SER A 51 8.28 -0.07 13.24
C SER A 51 8.38 0.78 14.51
N LYS A 52 7.97 2.06 14.43
CA LYS A 52 8.05 3.02 15.54
C LYS A 52 6.97 2.85 16.60
N ASN A 53 5.86 2.17 16.29
CA ASN A 53 4.67 2.15 17.14
C ASN A 53 4.43 0.82 17.87
N GLY A 54 5.20 -0.24 17.56
CA GLY A 54 4.92 -1.60 18.04
C GLY A 54 3.60 -2.19 17.50
N GLY A 55 3.37 -3.49 17.65
CA GLY A 55 2.11 -4.16 17.25
C GLY A 55 2.24 -5.10 16.03
N HIS A 56 1.12 -5.31 15.30
CA HIS A 56 0.90 -6.28 14.20
C HIS A 56 1.76 -6.06 12.94
N PHE A 57 3.07 -5.96 13.12
CA PHE A 57 4.03 -5.67 12.08
C PHE A 57 4.24 -6.85 11.13
N ALA A 58 4.42 -8.05 11.68
CA ALA A 58 4.69 -9.26 10.91
C ALA A 58 3.50 -9.66 10.00
N SER A 59 2.27 -9.54 10.50
CA SER A 59 1.06 -9.91 9.75
C SER A 59 0.86 -9.03 8.51
N ASN A 60 1.10 -7.72 8.62
CA ASN A 60 0.98 -6.81 7.48
C ASN A 60 2.09 -7.04 6.44
N LEU A 61 3.31 -7.37 6.86
CA LEU A 61 4.40 -7.68 5.94
C LEU A 61 4.20 -8.99 5.17
N GLY A 62 3.51 -9.96 5.77
CA GLY A 62 3.24 -11.27 5.17
C GLY A 62 2.13 -11.28 4.12
N VAL A 63 1.31 -10.23 4.03
CA VAL A 63 0.17 -10.18 3.08
C VAL A 63 0.31 -9.10 2.00
N VAL A 64 1.48 -8.44 1.89
CA VAL A 64 1.70 -7.37 0.91
C VAL A 64 1.43 -7.86 -0.51
N GLU A 65 2.07 -8.96 -0.93
CA GLU A 65 1.95 -9.50 -2.28
C GLU A 65 0.52 -9.99 -2.56
N LEU A 66 -0.10 -10.66 -1.60
CA LEU A 66 -1.49 -11.11 -1.70
C LEU A 66 -2.44 -9.91 -1.91
N THR A 67 -2.25 -8.86 -1.13
CA THR A 67 -3.13 -7.68 -1.19
C THR A 67 -2.97 -6.91 -2.50
N VAL A 68 -1.73 -6.77 -3.01
CA VAL A 68 -1.46 -6.19 -4.33
C VAL A 68 -2.11 -7.02 -5.43
N ALA A 69 -2.01 -8.35 -5.37
CA ALA A 69 -2.63 -9.24 -6.36
C ALA A 69 -4.17 -9.13 -6.34
N LEU A 70 -4.78 -9.03 -5.15
CA LEU A 70 -6.23 -8.84 -5.03
C LEU A 70 -6.68 -7.51 -5.64
N HIS A 71 -5.98 -6.41 -5.35
CA HIS A 71 -6.24 -5.09 -5.94
C HIS A 71 -5.94 -5.02 -7.44
N TYR A 72 -5.11 -5.93 -7.96
CA TYR A 72 -4.85 -6.05 -9.39
C TYR A 72 -5.96 -6.83 -10.12
N CYS A 73 -6.46 -7.90 -9.52
CA CYS A 73 -7.42 -8.81 -10.15
C CYS A 73 -8.88 -8.40 -9.95
N PHE A 74 -9.21 -7.73 -8.84
CA PHE A 74 -10.58 -7.35 -8.48
C PHE A 74 -10.81 -5.84 -8.60
N SER A 75 -12.05 -5.46 -8.94
CA SER A 75 -12.47 -4.07 -8.99
C SER A 75 -13.25 -3.73 -7.73
N LEU A 76 -12.60 -3.13 -6.74
CA LEU A 76 -13.23 -2.86 -5.43
C LEU A 76 -14.36 -1.81 -5.45
N ASP A 77 -14.62 -1.19 -6.61
CA ASP A 77 -15.84 -0.41 -6.86
C ASP A 77 -17.10 -1.29 -6.93
N HIS A 78 -16.93 -2.58 -7.22
CA HIS A 78 -18.01 -3.56 -7.38
C HIS A 78 -17.83 -4.77 -6.45
N ASP A 79 -16.59 -5.22 -6.30
CA ASP A 79 -16.21 -6.37 -5.50
C ASP A 79 -16.02 -5.98 -4.02
N ARG A 80 -16.31 -6.92 -3.12
CA ARG A 80 -16.10 -6.73 -1.68
C ARG A 80 -14.96 -7.60 -1.20
N LEU A 81 -13.94 -6.97 -0.60
CA LEU A 81 -12.83 -7.66 0.04
C LEU A 81 -13.00 -7.64 1.56
N PHE A 82 -13.01 -8.82 2.18
CA PHE A 82 -13.12 -8.98 3.63
C PHE A 82 -11.83 -9.54 4.19
N PHE A 83 -11.30 -8.90 5.23
CA PHE A 83 -10.19 -9.41 6.03
C PHE A 83 -10.73 -9.94 7.36
N ASP A 84 -10.43 -11.19 7.69
CA ASP A 84 -10.74 -11.73 9.02
C ASP A 84 -9.84 -11.09 10.08
N VAL A 85 -10.42 -10.64 11.20
CA VAL A 85 -9.82 -9.85 12.30
C VAL A 85 -9.28 -8.46 11.91
N GLY A 86 -8.59 -8.33 10.77
CA GLY A 86 -8.14 -7.05 10.20
C GLY A 86 -6.75 -6.59 10.63
N HIS A 87 -6.01 -7.35 11.44
CA HIS A 87 -4.64 -7.01 11.85
C HIS A 87 -3.62 -6.98 10.69
N GLN A 88 -4.01 -7.45 9.51
CA GLN A 88 -3.24 -7.56 8.29
C GLN A 88 -3.75 -6.62 7.18
N CYS A 89 -4.65 -5.68 7.49
CA CYS A 89 -5.29 -4.82 6.48
C CYS A 89 -4.52 -3.55 6.11
N TYR A 90 -3.33 -3.29 6.67
CA TYR A 90 -2.61 -2.03 6.38
C TYR A 90 -2.18 -1.91 4.92
N PRO A 91 -1.65 -2.97 4.25
CA PRO A 91 -1.42 -2.91 2.81
C PRO A 91 -2.68 -2.56 2.02
N HIS A 92 -3.85 -3.02 2.46
CA HIS A 92 -5.12 -2.69 1.82
C HIS A 92 -5.54 -1.24 2.07
N LYS A 93 -5.27 -0.67 3.24
CA LYS A 93 -5.52 0.77 3.51
C LYS A 93 -4.60 1.71 2.73
N LEU A 94 -3.50 1.20 2.19
CA LEU A 94 -2.52 1.94 1.38
C LEU A 94 -2.78 1.85 -0.12
N LEU A 95 -3.72 1.00 -0.54
CA LEU A 95 -4.04 0.69 -1.92
C LEU A 95 -5.51 1.02 -2.19
#